data_AF-A0A0S8CWG0-F1
#
_entry.id   AF-A0A0S8CWG0-F1
#
_cell.length_a   1.000
_cell.length_b   1.000
_cell.length_c   1.000
_cell.angle_alpha   90.00
_cell.angle_beta   90.00
_cell.angle_gamma   90.00
#
_symmetry.space_group_name_H-M   'P 1'
#
loop_
_entity.id
_entity.type
_entity.pdbx_description
1 polymer ?
#
loop_
_entity_poly.entity_id
_entity_poly.type
_entity_poly.pdbx_seq_one_letter_code
_entity_poly.pdbx_strand_id
1 'polypeptide(L)'
;MDFFFSTKISIPLFQILLLLIFSTTVLLYGKVRLALVINYIFTLYWGYVFNREYLQGFGYDKIDAYSLVYVAFGLVIVLLVFVGFSAQRE
;
A
#
# COMPACT_ATOMS: atom_id res chain seq x y z
N MET A 1 -1.80 22.98 -2.71
CA MET A 1 -0.83 22.22 -3.53
C MET A 1 0.47 22.01 -2.76
N ASP A 2 1.00 23.02 -2.09
CA ASP A 2 2.31 22.94 -1.39
C ASP A 2 2.37 21.92 -0.24
N PHE A 3 1.24 21.66 0.44
CA PHE A 3 1.17 20.64 1.49
C PHE A 3 1.55 19.23 0.99
N PHE A 4 1.03 18.83 -0.17
CA PHE A 4 1.32 17.51 -0.77
C PHE A 4 2.77 17.37 -1.25
N PHE A 5 3.41 18.48 -1.65
CA PHE A 5 4.81 18.51 -2.04
C PHE A 5 5.78 18.65 -0.85
N SER A 6 5.29 19.06 0.33
CA SER A 6 6.10 19.19 1.54
C SER A 6 6.39 17.85 2.23
N THR A 7 5.53 16.84 2.03
CA THR A 7 5.70 15.51 2.61
C THR A 7 6.76 14.73 1.82
N LYS A 8 7.96 14.62 2.39
CA LYS A 8 9.03 13.76 1.86
C LYS A 8 8.73 12.30 2.19
N ILE A 9 7.84 11.66 1.41
CA ILE A 9 7.66 10.21 1.44
C ILE A 9 8.92 9.59 0.82
N SER A 10 9.86 9.16 1.65
CA SER A 10 11.07 8.49 1.18
C SER A 10 10.83 6.99 1.15
N ILE A 11 10.63 6.44 -0.04
CA ILE A 11 10.50 5.00 -0.24
C ILE A 11 11.89 4.42 -0.49
N PRO A 12 12.36 3.42 0.29
CA PRO A 12 13.66 2.81 0.06
C PRO A 12 13.73 2.16 -1.33
N LEU A 13 14.78 2.46 -2.10
CA LEU A 13 14.95 1.97 -3.48
C LEU A 13 14.90 0.43 -3.58
N PHE A 14 15.45 -0.28 -2.60
CA PHE A 14 15.39 -1.75 -2.56
C PHE A 14 13.95 -2.27 -2.48
N GLN A 15 13.05 -1.57 -1.77
CA GLN A 15 11.64 -1.97 -1.69
C GLN A 15 10.91 -1.73 -3.02
N ILE A 16 11.27 -0.67 -3.76
CA ILE A 16 10.75 -0.44 -5.12
C ILE A 16 11.23 -1.53 -6.08
N LEU A 17 12.50 -1.91 -6.01
CA LEU A 17 13.05 -3.01 -6.81
C LEU A 17 12.34 -4.33 -6.51
N LEU A 18 12.08 -4.64 -5.23
CA LEU A 18 11.29 -5.80 -4.85
C LEU A 18 9.87 -5.75 -5.42
N LEU A 19 9.18 -4.62 -5.30
CA LEU A 19 7.83 -4.46 -5.85
C LEU A 19 7.82 -4.69 -7.37
N LEU A 20 8.82 -4.17 -8.08
CA LEU A 20 8.97 -4.35 -9.52
C LEU A 20 9.20 -5.82 -9.88
N ILE A 21 10.11 -6.52 -9.17
CA ILE A 21 10.38 -7.94 -9.39
C ILE A 21 9.13 -8.76 -9.14
N PHE A 22 8.47 -8.60 -7.99
CA PHE A 22 7.25 -9.35 -7.66
C PHE A 22 6.12 -9.08 -8.66
N SER A 23 5.89 -7.82 -9.02
CA SER A 23 4.85 -7.46 -9.98
C SER A 23 5.15 -8.06 -11.35
N THR A 24 6.38 -7.96 -11.81
CA THR A 24 6.80 -8.51 -13.11
C THR A 24 6.67 -10.02 -13.13
N THR A 25 7.18 -10.73 -12.12
CA THR A 25 7.06 -12.18 -12.00
C THR A 25 5.61 -12.62 -12.02
N VAL A 26 4.73 -11.96 -11.26
CA VAL A 26 3.31 -12.30 -11.21
C VAL A 26 2.59 -12.03 -12.53
N LEU A 27 2.95 -10.94 -13.22
CA LEU A 27 2.44 -10.63 -14.56
C LEU A 27 2.93 -11.64 -15.61
N LEU A 28 4.16 -12.16 -15.51
CA LEU A 28 4.67 -13.23 -16.39
C LEU A 28 3.85 -14.52 -16.27
N TYR A 29 3.27 -14.78 -15.10
CA TYR A 29 2.32 -15.89 -14.90
C TYR A 29 0.87 -15.56 -15.35
N GLY A 30 0.65 -14.41 -15.99
CA GLY A 30 -0.67 -13.95 -16.45
C GLY A 30 -1.61 -13.53 -15.30
N LYS A 31 -1.13 -13.47 -14.06
CA LYS A 31 -1.96 -13.22 -12.86
C LYS A 31 -2.09 -11.72 -12.56
N VAL A 32 -2.68 -10.96 -13.48
CA VAL A 32 -2.82 -9.48 -13.38
C VAL A 32 -3.44 -9.04 -12.05
N ARG A 33 -4.46 -9.76 -11.55
CA ARG A 33 -5.12 -9.45 -10.27
C ARG A 33 -4.18 -9.57 -9.08
N LEU A 34 -3.35 -10.61 -9.08
CA LEU A 34 -2.40 -10.84 -7.99
C LEU A 34 -1.32 -9.75 -8.00
N ALA A 35 -0.91 -9.28 -9.18
CA ALA A 35 0.00 -8.14 -9.29
C ALA A 35 -0.65 -6.87 -8.70
N LEU A 36 -1.93 -6.62 -8.98
CA LEU A 36 -2.67 -5.50 -8.38
C LEU A 36 -2.75 -5.61 -6.85
N VAL A 37 -3.05 -6.80 -6.29
CA VAL A 37 -3.04 -7.03 -4.83
C VAL A 37 -1.70 -6.61 -4.23
N ILE A 38 -0.61 -7.11 -4.80
CA ILE A 38 0.75 -6.85 -4.29
C ILE A 38 1.04 -5.35 -4.31
N ASN A 39 0.67 -4.64 -5.39
CA ASN A 39 0.87 -3.20 -5.50
C ASN A 39 0.05 -2.40 -4.49
N TYR A 40 -1.21 -2.78 -4.25
CA TYR A 40 -2.05 -2.12 -3.25
C TYR A 40 -1.54 -2.34 -1.82
N ILE A 41 -1.10 -3.56 -1.49
CA ILE A 41 -0.52 -3.87 -0.19
C ILE A 41 0.78 -3.08 0.02
N PHE A 42 1.67 -3.03 -0.97
CA PHE A 42 2.91 -2.26 -0.88
C PHE A 42 2.67 -0.77 -0.70
N THR A 43 1.71 -0.23 -1.46
CA THR A 43 1.34 1.20 -1.37
C THR A 43 0.76 1.51 0.02
N LEU A 44 -0.08 0.63 0.56
CA LEU A 44 -0.61 0.76 1.91
C LEU A 44 0.49 0.69 2.96
N TYR A 45 1.41 -0.28 2.84
CA TYR A 45 2.54 -0.44 3.73
C TYR A 45 3.44 0.80 3.74
N TRP A 46 3.78 1.33 2.56
CA TRP A 46 4.59 2.55 2.47
C TRP A 46 3.85 3.77 3.01
N GLY A 47 2.63 4.01 2.54
CA GLY A 47 1.85 5.19 2.92
C GLY A 47 1.54 5.25 4.41
N TYR A 48 1.33 4.09 5.05
CA TYR A 48 0.97 4.01 6.45
C TYR A 48 2.12 3.56 7.36
N VAL A 49 2.59 2.32 7.21
CA VAL A 49 3.48 1.68 8.19
C VAL A 49 4.87 2.30 8.15
N PHE A 50 5.45 2.44 6.95
CA PHE A 50 6.83 2.88 6.80
C PHE A 50 7.00 4.37 7.10
N ASN A 51 6.05 5.20 6.67
CA ASN A 51 6.09 6.65 6.91
C ASN A 51 5.40 7.05 8.23
N ARG A 52 4.91 6.08 9.04
CA ARG A 52 4.19 6.36 10.28
C ARG A 52 4.97 7.27 11.22
N GLU A 53 6.24 6.94 11.46
CA GLU A 53 7.11 7.68 12.38
C GLU A 53 7.37 9.10 11.87
N TYR A 54 7.47 9.27 10.55
CA TYR A 54 7.62 10.57 9.91
C TYR A 54 6.34 11.42 9.99
N LEU A 55 5.17 10.77 9.91
CA LEU A 55 3.86 11.44 9.90
C LEU A 55 3.31 11.72 11.31
N GLN A 56 3.58 10.85 12.29
CA GLN A 56 2.99 10.91 13.64
C GLN A 56 4.02 11.17 14.75
N GLY A 57 5.32 11.09 14.47
CA GLY A 57 6.38 11.11 15.49
C GLY A 57 6.54 9.77 16.22
N PHE A 58 7.58 9.65 17.05
CA PHE A 58 7.83 8.45 17.86
C PHE A 58 6.79 8.32 18.98
N GLY A 59 6.07 7.20 19.03
CA GLY A 59 5.15 6.85 20.12
C GLY A 59 3.77 6.36 19.65
N TYR A 60 3.03 5.68 20.54
CA TYR A 60 1.66 5.20 20.28
C TYR A 60 0.58 6.24 20.61
N ASP A 61 0.96 7.39 21.18
CA ASP A 61 0.02 8.39 21.71
C ASP A 61 -0.66 9.27 20.65
N LYS A 62 -0.38 9.07 19.36
CA LYS A 62 -0.87 9.92 18.26
C LYS A 62 -1.43 9.12 17.08
N ILE A 63 -2.33 8.16 17.33
CA ILE A 63 -3.15 7.62 16.23
C ILE A 63 -4.15 8.71 15.83
N ASP A 64 -3.80 9.48 14.80
CA ASP A 64 -4.68 10.50 14.23
C ASP A 64 -5.80 9.87 13.37
N ALA A 65 -6.95 10.52 13.30
CA ALA A 65 -8.12 10.08 12.52
C ALA A 65 -7.77 9.89 11.03
N TYR A 66 -6.90 10.73 10.48
CA TYR A 66 -6.41 10.60 9.09
C TYR A 66 -5.73 9.26 8.83
N SER A 67 -4.88 8.85 9.75
CA SER A 67 -4.15 7.60 9.68
C SER A 67 -5.07 6.39 9.81
N LEU A 68 -6.07 6.48 10.67
CA LEU A 68 -7.08 5.42 10.84
C LEU A 68 -7.96 5.28 9.59
N VAL A 69 -8.40 6.40 9.01
CA VAL A 69 -9.16 6.42 7.74
C VAL A 69 -8.34 5.87 6.58
N TYR A 70 -7.05 6.22 6.48
CA TYR A 70 -6.17 5.72 5.42
C TYR A 70 -6.01 4.18 5.50
N VAL A 71 -5.80 3.63 6.70
CA VAL A 71 -5.73 2.18 6.91
C VAL A 71 -7.06 1.50 6.59
N ALA A 72 -8.17 2.05 7.09
CA ALA A 72 -9.50 1.51 6.83
C ALA A 72 -9.79 1.48 5.32
N PHE A 73 -9.44 2.54 4.59
CA PHE A 73 -9.60 2.60 3.15
C PHE A 73 -8.71 1.59 2.43
N GLY A 74 -7.46 1.43 2.86
CA GLY A 74 -6.56 0.39 2.34
C GLY A 74 -7.07 -1.02 2.58
N LEU A 75 -7.62 -1.29 3.76
CA LEU A 75 -8.27 -2.58 4.07
C LEU A 75 -9.49 -2.81 3.20
N VAL A 76 -10.32 -1.79 2.95
CA VAL A 76 -11.44 -1.89 2.01
C VAL A 76 -10.96 -2.26 0.62
N ILE A 77 -9.88 -1.65 0.11
CA ILE A 77 -9.30 -2.00 -1.18
C ILE A 77 -8.86 -3.47 -1.20
N VAL A 78 -8.12 -3.92 -0.16
CA VAL A 78 -7.69 -5.32 -0.06
C VAL A 78 -8.88 -6.28 -0.03
N LEU A 79 -9.92 -5.97 0.75
CA LEU A 79 -11.15 -6.76 0.81
C LEU A 79 -11.88 -6.82 -0.54
N LEU A 80 -12.02 -5.69 -1.23
CA LEU A 80 -12.60 -5.63 -2.57
C LEU A 80 -11.81 -6.49 -3.56
N VAL A 81 -10.48 -6.51 -3.44
CA VAL A 81 -9.66 -7.36 -4.31
C VAL A 81 -9.84 -8.83 -3.98
N PHE A 82 -9.91 -9.22 -2.70
CA PHE A 82 -10.24 -10.59 -2.29
C PHE A 82 -11.61 -11.03 -2.80
N VAL A 83 -12.64 -10.18 -2.64
CA VAL A 83 -13.99 -10.45 -3.16
C VAL A 83 -13.96 -10.57 -4.68
N GLY A 84 -13.25 -9.70 -5.39
CA GLY A 84 -13.07 -9.81 -6.85
C GLY A 84 -12.33 -11.07 -7.29
N PHE A 85 -11.44 -11.60 -6.45
CA PHE A 85 -10.77 -12.87 -6.70
C PHE A 85 -11.71 -14.07 -6.49
N SER A 86 -12.56 -14.05 -5.46
CA SER A 86 -13.52 -15.11 -5.16
C SER A 86 -14.77 -15.08 -6.05
N ALA A 87 -15.23 -13.90 -6.47
CA ALA A 87 -16.41 -13.72 -7.32
C ALA A 87 -16.13 -14.13 -8.78
N GLN A 88 -14.88 -14.11 -9.20
CA GLN A 88 -14.49 -14.59 -10.52
C GLN A 88 -14.07 -16.06 -10.46
N ARG A 89 -15.08 -16.92 -10.33
CA ARG A 89 -14.98 -18.30 -10.77
C ARG A 89 -15.16 -18.31 -12.29
N GLU A 90 -14.03 -18.46 -12.98
CA GLU A 90 -13.86 -18.64 -14.44
C GLU A 90 -14.55 -17.60 -15.34
#